data_AF-A0A0Q7EYG5-F1
#
_entry.id   AF-A0A0Q7EYG5-F1
#
_cell.length_a   1.000
_cell.length_b   1.000
_cell.length_c   1.000
_cell.angle_alpha   90.00
_cell.angle_beta   90.00
_cell.angle_gamma   90.00
#
_symmetry.space_group_name_H-M   'P 1'
#
loop_
_entity.id
_entity.type
_entity.pdbx_description
1 polymer ?
#
loop_
_entity_poly.entity_id
_entity_poly.type
_entity_poly.pdbx_seq_one_letter_code
_entity_poly.pdbx_strand_id
1 'polypeptide(L)'
;MADLETRTLPQLIGDLSSDLTGLLRKESELVRAEVSEKLAQLLKASSEIAAGAICLMVALLILLQAVVIALAKVVGAGWASLIVGVVVALVGVMLVRAGAKAASPSQLTPERSLRQVEKDAQLAKEQVT
;
A
#
# COMPACT_ATOMS: atom_id res chain seq x y z
N MET A 1 -35.84 -34.42 41.77
CA MET A 1 -36.56 -33.93 40.56
C MET A 1 -36.99 -32.50 40.86
N ALA A 2 -36.78 -31.59 39.91
CA ALA A 2 -37.05 -30.14 39.93
C ALA A 2 -35.80 -29.27 40.21
N ASP A 3 -35.12 -28.87 39.12
CA ASP A 3 -34.41 -27.58 38.96
C ASP A 3 -34.19 -27.34 37.44
N LEU A 4 -35.23 -27.60 36.65
CA LEU A 4 -35.35 -27.17 35.25
C LEU A 4 -36.27 -25.94 35.18
N GLU A 5 -36.12 -25.03 36.13
CA GLU A 5 -36.91 -23.81 36.19
C GLU A 5 -36.30 -22.79 35.20
N THR A 6 -36.76 -22.89 33.95
CA THR A 6 -36.91 -21.78 33.02
C THR A 6 -35.76 -20.78 32.99
N ARG A 7 -34.61 -21.18 32.41
CA ARG A 7 -33.75 -20.18 31.75
C ARG A 7 -34.62 -19.48 30.71
N THR A 8 -34.98 -18.23 30.99
CA THR A 8 -35.88 -17.47 30.14
C THR A 8 -35.17 -17.15 28.82
N LEU A 9 -35.86 -17.30 27.68
CA LEU A 9 -35.35 -16.89 26.35
C LEU A 9 -34.63 -15.52 26.35
N PRO A 10 -35.09 -14.48 27.09
CA PRO A 10 -34.34 -13.23 27.21
C PRO A 10 -32.96 -13.34 27.87
N GLN A 11 -32.72 -14.28 28.80
CA GLN A 11 -31.40 -14.49 29.42
C GLN A 11 -30.41 -15.15 28.45
N LEU A 12 -30.85 -16.12 27.64
CA LEU A 12 -29.98 -16.76 26.62
C LEU A 12 -29.62 -15.79 25.48
N ILE A 13 -30.54 -14.89 25.10
CA ILE A 13 -30.28 -13.83 24.11
C ILE A 13 -29.30 -12.79 24.70
N GLY A 14 -29.41 -12.49 26.00
CA GLY A 14 -28.46 -11.64 26.72
C GLY A 14 -27.04 -12.22 26.72
N ASP A 15 -26.89 -13.49 27.08
CA ASP A 15 -25.60 -14.20 27.11
C ASP A 15 -24.97 -14.26 25.69
N LEU A 16 -25.76 -14.59 24.65
CA LEU A 16 -25.26 -14.64 23.27
C LEU A 16 -24.84 -13.25 22.75
N SER A 17 -25.57 -12.18 23.10
CA SER A 17 -25.21 -10.81 22.71
C SER A 17 -23.93 -10.33 23.39
N SER A 18 -23.71 -10.75 24.65
CA SER A 18 -22.49 -10.49 25.40
C SER A 18 -21.29 -11.23 24.78
N ASP A 19 -21.48 -12.49 24.41
CA ASP A 19 -20.44 -13.31 23.77
C ASP A 19 -20.06 -12.79 22.38
N LEU A 20 -21.05 -12.36 21.56
CA LEU A 20 -20.81 -11.73 20.26
C LEU A 20 -20.05 -10.40 20.39
N THR A 21 -20.39 -9.59 21.39
CA THR A 21 -19.67 -8.34 21.70
C THR A 21 -18.23 -8.65 22.12
N GLY A 22 -18.01 -9.73 22.87
CA GLY A 22 -16.68 -10.24 23.23
C GLY A 22 -15.86 -10.72 22.04
N LEU A 23 -16.48 -11.41 21.07
CA LEU A 23 -15.82 -11.85 19.83
C LEU A 23 -15.45 -10.68 18.93
N LEU A 24 -16.35 -9.71 18.72
CA LEU A 24 -16.08 -8.51 17.92
C LEU A 24 -14.91 -7.71 18.50
N ARG A 25 -14.84 -7.60 19.83
CA ARG A 25 -13.71 -6.94 20.49
C ARG A 25 -12.40 -7.67 20.25
N LYS A 26 -12.40 -9.01 20.35
CA LYS A 26 -11.22 -9.84 20.06
C LYS A 26 -10.80 -9.78 18.60
N GLU A 27 -11.73 -9.83 17.65
CA GLU A 27 -11.43 -9.66 16.23
C GLU A 27 -10.86 -8.26 15.95
N SER A 28 -11.39 -7.22 16.59
CA SER A 28 -10.84 -5.86 16.44
C SER A 28 -9.41 -5.73 16.98
N GLU A 29 -9.11 -6.37 18.12
CA GLU A 29 -7.78 -6.41 18.70
C GLU A 29 -6.81 -7.22 17.82
N LEU A 30 -7.27 -8.34 17.26
CA LEU A 30 -6.51 -9.18 16.36
C LEU A 30 -6.21 -8.47 15.04
N VAL A 31 -7.22 -7.87 14.40
CA VAL A 31 -7.04 -7.06 13.18
C VAL A 31 -6.07 -5.91 13.42
N ARG A 32 -6.19 -5.23 14.57
CA ARG A 32 -5.25 -4.16 14.93
C ARG A 32 -3.83 -4.67 15.12
N ALA A 33 -3.66 -5.84 15.75
CA ALA A 33 -2.36 -6.48 15.92
C ALA A 33 -1.75 -6.88 14.57
N GLU A 34 -2.53 -7.50 13.69
CA GLU A 34 -2.08 -7.91 12.36
C GLU A 34 -1.72 -6.69 11.50
N VAL A 35 -2.55 -5.64 11.50
CA VAL A 35 -2.23 -4.38 10.82
C VAL A 35 -0.94 -3.78 11.36
N SER A 36 -0.76 -3.76 12.69
CA SER A 36 0.48 -3.27 13.31
C SER A 36 1.70 -4.11 12.92
N GLU A 37 1.56 -5.43 12.82
CA GLU A 37 2.64 -6.34 12.43
C GLU A 37 2.99 -6.19 10.95
N LYS A 38 1.99 -6.10 10.06
CA LYS A 38 2.20 -5.78 8.64
C LYS A 38 2.87 -4.43 8.47
N LEU A 39 2.43 -3.41 9.20
CA LEU A 39 3.07 -2.08 9.19
C LEU A 39 4.51 -2.15 9.68
N ALA A 40 4.79 -2.86 10.78
CA ALA A 40 6.15 -3.03 11.29
C ALA A 40 7.05 -3.78 10.28
N GLN A 41 6.52 -4.79 9.60
CA GLN A 41 7.23 -5.52 8.56
C GLN A 41 7.52 -4.65 7.33
N LEU A 42 6.54 -3.84 6.90
CA LEU A 42 6.72 -2.84 5.84
C LEU A 42 7.76 -1.79 6.21
N LEU A 43 7.71 -1.27 7.44
CA LEU A 43 8.69 -0.30 7.95
C LEU A 43 10.10 -0.90 7.97
N LYS A 44 10.24 -2.15 8.44
CA LYS A 44 11.53 -2.84 8.44
C LYS A 44 12.07 -3.04 7.03
N ALA A 45 11.22 -3.53 6.11
CA ALA A 45 11.58 -3.70 4.70
C ALA A 45 11.92 -2.37 4.00
N SER A 46 11.29 -1.27 4.42
CA SER A 46 11.56 0.06 3.86
C SER A 46 12.95 0.59 4.18
N SER A 47 13.58 0.12 5.27
CA SER A 47 14.90 0.62 5.69
C SER A 47 16.03 0.18 4.76
N GLU A 48 16.04 -1.09 4.33
CA GLU A 48 17.01 -1.60 3.36
C GLU A 48 16.81 -0.97 1.97
N ILE A 49 15.55 -0.81 1.55
CA ILE A 49 15.22 -0.12 0.29
C ILE A 49 15.69 1.33 0.33
N ALA A 50 15.44 2.03 1.44
CA ALA A 50 15.87 3.42 1.60
C ALA A 50 17.41 3.55 1.59
N ALA A 51 18.13 2.68 2.30
CA ALA A 51 19.59 2.65 2.29
C ALA A 51 20.13 2.37 0.88
N GLY A 52 19.60 1.37 0.18
CA GLY A 52 19.96 1.06 -1.20
C GLY A 52 19.67 2.22 -2.16
N ALA A 53 18.52 2.90 -2.01
CA ALA A 53 18.18 4.07 -2.80
C ALA A 53 19.15 5.23 -2.59
N ILE A 54 19.60 5.47 -1.34
CA ILE A 54 20.61 6.49 -1.04
C ILE A 54 21.95 6.12 -1.70
N CYS A 55 22.39 4.86 -1.59
CA CYS A 55 23.62 4.40 -2.24
C CYS A 55 23.55 4.56 -3.77
N LEU A 56 22.44 4.18 -4.39
CA LEU A 56 22.22 4.35 -5.83
C LEU A 56 22.18 5.83 -6.23
N MET A 57 21.57 6.69 -5.40
CA MET A 57 21.57 8.13 -5.63
C MET A 57 22.99 8.69 -5.66
N VAL A 58 23.83 8.35 -4.67
CA VAL A 58 25.22 8.80 -4.62
C VAL A 58 26.02 8.26 -5.82
N ALA A 59 25.85 6.98 -6.16
CA ALA A 59 26.50 6.38 -7.32
C ALA A 59 26.09 7.09 -8.63
N LEU A 60 24.81 7.42 -8.79
CA LEU A 60 24.29 8.15 -9.94
C LEU A 60 24.92 9.54 -10.04
N LEU A 61 25.03 10.28 -8.93
CA LEU A 61 25.69 11.59 -8.92
C LEU A 61 27.15 11.52 -9.38
N ILE A 62 27.90 10.52 -8.91
CA ILE A 62 29.30 10.30 -9.32
C ILE A 62 29.38 9.98 -10.83
N LEU A 63 28.48 9.12 -11.33
CA LEU A 63 28.42 8.79 -12.76
C LEU A 63 28.06 10.01 -13.62
N LEU A 64 27.10 10.83 -13.19
CA LEU A 64 26.75 12.07 -13.89
C LEU A 64 27.93 13.04 -13.92
N GLN A 65 28.68 13.15 -12.82
CA GLN A 65 29.90 13.97 -12.79
C GLN A 65 30.96 13.45 -13.76
N ALA A 66 31.12 12.13 -13.88
CA ALA A 66 32.03 11.54 -14.85
C ALA A 66 31.62 11.88 -16.30
N VAL A 67 30.32 11.83 -16.61
CA VAL A 67 29.78 12.23 -17.92
C VAL A 67 30.03 13.71 -18.20
N VAL A 68 29.78 14.58 -17.21
CA VAL A 68 30.05 16.02 -17.33
C VAL A 68 31.54 16.27 -17.61
N ILE A 69 32.44 15.63 -16.86
CA ILE A 69 33.89 15.77 -17.07
C ILE A 69 34.30 15.27 -18.46
N ALA A 70 33.77 14.13 -18.90
CA ALA A 70 34.06 13.58 -20.22
C ALA A 70 33.60 14.54 -21.34
N LEU A 71 32.39 15.07 -21.23
CA LEU A 71 31.81 15.97 -22.21
C LEU A 71 32.46 17.37 -22.16
N ALA A 72 32.89 17.82 -20.98
CA ALA A 72 33.58 19.09 -20.78
C ALA A 72 34.89 19.19 -21.59
N LYS A 73 35.55 18.06 -21.89
CA LYS A 73 36.74 18.02 -22.76
C LYS A 73 36.46 18.46 -24.19
N VAL A 74 35.19 18.43 -24.63
CA VAL A 74 34.78 18.76 -26.00
C VAL A 74 34.06 20.10 -26.07
N VAL A 75 33.12 20.36 -25.15
CA VAL A 75 32.23 21.54 -25.21
C VAL A 75 32.44 22.54 -24.07
N GLY A 76 33.37 22.28 -23.15
CA GLY A 76 33.60 23.07 -21.95
C GLY A 76 32.67 22.73 -20.78
N ALA A 77 33.12 22.99 -19.55
CA ALA A 77 32.46 22.53 -18.33
C ALA A 77 31.05 23.10 -18.14
N GLY A 78 30.83 24.38 -18.49
CA GLY A 78 29.52 25.03 -18.34
C GLY A 78 28.45 24.46 -19.27
N TRP A 79 28.78 24.22 -20.54
CA TRP A 79 27.83 23.63 -21.49
C TRP A 79 27.62 22.14 -21.23
N ALA A 80 28.65 21.42 -20.82
CA ALA A 80 28.54 20.01 -20.45
C ALA A 80 27.57 19.79 -19.29
N SER A 81 27.69 20.57 -18.21
CA SER A 81 26.78 20.45 -17.06
C SER A 81 25.34 20.83 -17.41
N LEU A 82 25.15 21.84 -18.26
CA LEU A 82 23.82 22.23 -18.75
C LEU A 82 23.16 21.11 -19.56
N ILE A 83 23.86 20.53 -20.53
CA ILE A 83 23.32 19.46 -21.39
C ILE A 83 22.95 18.23 -20.56
N VAL A 84 23.86 17.76 -19.71
CA VAL A 84 23.61 16.60 -18.84
C VAL A 84 22.46 16.88 -17.88
N GLY A 85 22.42 18.08 -17.29
CA GLY A 85 21.34 18.51 -16.40
C GLY A 85 19.97 18.48 -17.07
N VAL A 86 19.86 18.99 -18.30
CA VAL A 86 18.60 18.96 -19.07
C VAL A 86 18.17 17.54 -19.38
N VAL A 87 19.09 16.67 -19.82
CA VAL A 87 18.78 15.27 -20.13
C VAL A 87 18.27 14.55 -18.88
N VAL A 88 18.95 14.71 -17.74
CA VAL A 88 18.54 14.08 -16.47
C VAL A 88 17.21 14.64 -15.98
N ALA A 89 16.97 15.96 -16.13
CA ALA A 89 15.70 16.57 -15.75
C ALA A 89 14.52 15.98 -16.55
N LEU A 90 14.69 15.77 -17.86
CA LEU A 90 13.68 15.13 -18.70
C LEU A 90 13.38 13.69 -18.25
N VAL A 91 14.42 12.90 -17.98
CA VAL A 91 14.27 11.55 -17.43
C VAL A 91 13.55 11.57 -16.08
N GLY A 92 13.92 12.50 -15.20
CA GLY A 92 13.28 12.68 -13.90
C GLY A 92 11.79 12.98 -14.00
N VAL A 93 11.40 13.90 -14.89
CA VAL A 93 9.98 14.21 -15.15
C VAL A 93 9.21 12.99 -15.66
N MET A 94 9.82 12.19 -16.56
CA MET A 94 9.20 10.95 -17.05
C MET A 94 9.02 9.92 -15.93
N LEU A 95 10.03 9.72 -15.09
CA LEU A 95 9.97 8.78 -13.97
C LEU A 95 8.94 9.20 -12.92
N VAL A 96 8.88 10.49 -12.55
CA VAL A 96 7.88 11.02 -11.63
C VAL A 96 6.47 10.79 -12.18
N ARG A 97 6.25 11.05 -13.47
CA ARG A 97 4.96 10.80 -14.12
C ARG A 97 4.60 9.32 -14.14
N ALA A 98 5.55 8.44 -14.45
CA ALA A 98 5.33 7.00 -14.44
C ALA A 98 5.01 6.48 -13.03
N GLY A 99 5.75 6.92 -12.01
CA GLY A 99 5.51 6.57 -10.61
C GLY A 99 4.17 7.10 -10.09
N ALA A 100 3.85 8.36 -10.38
CA ALA A 100 2.56 8.95 -10.00
C ALA A 100 1.37 8.24 -10.67
N LYS A 101 1.54 7.78 -11.92
CA LYS A 101 0.54 6.97 -12.62
C LYS A 101 0.37 5.60 -11.97
N ALA A 102 1.46 4.92 -11.63
CA ALA A 102 1.43 3.62 -10.96
C ALA A 102 0.85 3.69 -9.53
N ALA A 103 1.05 4.80 -8.85
CA ALA A 103 0.49 5.06 -7.52
C ALA A 103 -0.96 5.60 -7.56
N SER A 104 -1.55 5.79 -8.75
CA SER A 104 -2.91 6.33 -8.86
C SER A 104 -3.94 5.34 -8.30
N PRO A 105 -4.90 5.79 -7.47
CA PRO A 105 -5.99 4.95 -6.94
C PRO A 105 -6.80 4.23 -8.02
N SER A 106 -6.87 4.81 -9.22
CA SER A 106 -7.56 4.23 -10.39
C SER A 106 -6.90 2.95 -10.93
N GLN A 107 -5.61 2.73 -10.67
CA GLN A 107 -4.92 1.46 -10.97
C GLN A 107 -4.92 0.50 -9.78
N LEU A 108 -5.30 0.99 -8.60
CA LEU A 108 -5.42 0.20 -7.37
C LEU A 108 -6.85 -0.30 -7.14
N THR A 109 -7.85 0.17 -7.88
CA THR A 109 -9.20 -0.41 -7.89
C THR A 109 -9.17 -1.78 -8.56
N PRO A 110 -9.35 -2.89 -7.82
CA PRO A 110 -9.31 -4.21 -8.40
C PRO A 110 -10.59 -4.44 -9.21
N GLU A 111 -10.51 -4.27 -10.53
CA GLU A 111 -11.64 -4.46 -11.45
C GLU A 111 -12.30 -5.85 -11.31
N ARG A 112 -11.52 -6.86 -10.89
CA ARG A 112 -12.04 -8.22 -10.69
C ARG A 112 -12.86 -8.36 -9.42
N SER A 113 -12.45 -7.71 -8.33
CA SER A 113 -13.21 -7.72 -7.07
C SER A 113 -14.53 -6.97 -7.21
N LEU A 114 -14.53 -5.86 -7.97
CA LEU A 114 -15.75 -5.11 -8.26
C LEU A 114 -16.77 -5.95 -9.04
N ARG A 115 -16.35 -6.74 -10.03
CA ARG A 115 -17.25 -7.64 -10.77
C ARG A 115 -17.83 -8.78 -9.94
N GLN A 116 -17.10 -9.25 -8.92
CA GLN A 116 -17.63 -10.29 -8.02
C GLN A 116 -18.70 -9.72 -7.09
N VAL A 117 -18.47 -8.54 -6.51
CA VAL A 117 -19.47 -7.85 -5.68
C VAL A 117 -20.73 -7.53 -6.49
N GLU A 118 -20.58 -7.14 -7.77
CA GLU A 118 -21.72 -6.86 -8.66
C GLU A 118 -22.55 -8.13 -8.97
N LYS A 119 -21.88 -9.27 -9.18
CA LYS A 119 -22.55 -10.56 -9.37
C LYS A 119 -23.28 -11.01 -8.11
N ASP A 120 -22.64 -10.89 -6.95
CA ASP A 120 -23.25 -11.29 -5.68
C ASP A 120 -24.47 -10.41 -5.35
N ALA A 121 -24.42 -9.12 -5.67
CA ALA A 121 -25.55 -8.21 -5.53
C ALA A 121 -26.71 -8.54 -6.50
N GLN A 122 -26.41 -9.02 -7.71
CA GLN A 122 -27.44 -9.48 -8.64
C GLN A 122 -28.11 -10.77 -8.17
N LEU A 123 -27.33 -11.74 -7.68
CA LEU A 123 -27.86 -13.00 -7.14
C LEU A 123 -28.74 -12.76 -5.89
N ALA A 124 -28.35 -11.81 -5.04
CA ALA A 124 -29.16 -11.42 -3.88
C ALA A 124 -30.49 -10.76 -4.29
N LYS A 125 -30.53 -10.04 -5.42
CA LYS A 125 -31.79 -9.46 -5.95
C LYS A 125 -32.70 -10.53 -6.57
N GLU A 126 -32.15 -11.54 -7.21
CA GLU A 126 -32.90 -12.68 -7.75
C GLU A 126 -33.51 -13.57 -6.65
N GLN A 127 -32.94 -13.62 -5.44
CA GLN A 127 -33.52 -14.39 -4.34
C GLN A 127 -34.67 -13.68 -3.59
N VAL A 128 -34.85 -12.38 -3.83
CA VAL A 128 -35.86 -11.56 -3.14
C VAL A 128 -37.07 -11.27 -4.05
N THR A 129 -36.99 -11.63 -5.34
CA THR A 129 -38.10 -11.55 -6.31
C THR A 129 -38.62 -12.95 -6.63
#